data_AF-A0A258BQE0-F1
#
_entry.id   AF-A0A258BQE0-F1
#
_cell.length_a   1.000
_cell.length_b   1.000
_cell.length_c   1.000
_cell.angle_alpha   90.00
_cell.angle_beta   90.00
_cell.angle_gamma   90.00
#
_symmetry.space_group_name_H-M   'P 1'
#
loop_
_entity.id
_entity.type
_entity.pdbx_description
1 polymer ?
#
loop_
_entity_poly.entity_id
_entity_poly.type
_entity_poly.pdbx_seq_one_letter_code
_entity_poly.pdbx_strand_id
1 'polypeptide(L)'
;MPKSKRIVIKIGSSLLANSELLTPRWAFIQQLLSDVKDLRGDGYEVLICSSGAVALGLSTIGETPETAGLRDKQAAAACGMPILLNAYKQVAHEFGFDIAQVLVTLRDLEDRRRFLNTKNTVHRLLQAGITPIVNENDSITTEEIRVGDNDRLAAKVAQMVQAETLVILTCVDGLYTRDPSEPGAELVETVNDVTEFLEVTKGVS
;
A
#
# COMPACT_ATOMS: atom_id res chain seq x y z
N MET A 1 16.62 23.85 -4.93
CA MET A 1 16.84 22.77 -3.94
C MET A 1 17.20 21.51 -4.71
N PRO A 2 18.13 20.67 -4.25
CA PRO A 2 18.35 19.36 -4.87
C PRO A 2 17.03 18.58 -4.86
N LYS A 3 16.77 17.84 -5.93
CA LYS A 3 15.58 17.00 -6.06
C LYS A 3 15.65 15.93 -4.95
N SER A 4 14.67 15.91 -4.05
CA SER A 4 14.59 14.86 -3.03
C SER A 4 14.29 13.53 -3.71
N LYS A 5 15.04 12.49 -3.34
CA LYS A 5 14.80 11.14 -3.85
C LYS A 5 13.60 10.55 -3.14
N ARG A 6 12.55 10.23 -3.89
CA ARG A 6 11.28 9.74 -3.35
C ARG A 6 11.08 8.26 -3.65
N ILE A 7 10.70 7.51 -2.63
CA ILE A 7 10.35 6.10 -2.72
C ILE A 7 8.91 5.92 -2.28
N VAL A 8 8.11 5.24 -3.08
CA VAL A 8 6.80 4.72 -2.67
C VAL A 8 6.93 3.24 -2.44
N ILE A 9 6.51 2.76 -1.27
CA ILE A 9 6.51 1.34 -0.91
C ILE A 9 5.05 0.88 -0.83
N LYS A 10 4.62 -0.01 -1.71
CA LYS A 10 3.31 -0.66 -1.65
C LYS A 10 3.41 -1.95 -0.87
N ILE A 11 2.43 -2.20 0.00
CA ILE A 11 2.37 -3.40 0.82
C ILE A 11 0.99 -4.04 0.71
N GLY A 12 0.97 -5.33 0.38
CA GLY A 12 -0.25 -6.14 0.33
C GLY A 12 -0.81 -6.50 1.71
N SER A 13 -2.11 -6.83 1.77
CA SER A 13 -2.80 -7.15 3.02
C SER A 13 -2.23 -8.39 3.73
N SER A 14 -1.81 -9.40 2.97
CA SER A 14 -1.25 -10.66 3.49
C SER A 14 0.04 -10.48 4.29
N LEU A 15 0.82 -9.42 4.00
CA LEU A 15 2.06 -9.10 4.72
C LEU A 15 1.80 -8.35 6.03
N LEU A 16 0.68 -7.63 6.15
CA LEU A 16 0.37 -6.78 7.30
C LEU A 16 -0.62 -7.43 8.27
N ALA A 17 -1.51 -8.29 7.77
CA ALA A 17 -2.52 -8.97 8.56
C ALA A 17 -2.26 -10.48 8.58
N ASN A 18 -2.43 -11.08 9.76
CA ASN A 18 -2.54 -12.52 9.88
C ASN A 18 -3.96 -12.92 9.41
N SER A 19 -4.07 -13.80 8.43
CA SER A 19 -5.35 -14.22 7.84
C SER A 19 -6.21 -15.06 8.79
N GLU A 20 -5.59 -15.77 9.73
CA GLU A 20 -6.30 -16.61 10.71
C GLU A 20 -6.68 -15.83 11.97
N LEU A 21 -5.73 -15.06 12.49
CA LEU A 21 -5.93 -14.31 13.75
C LEU A 21 -6.59 -12.94 13.52
N LEU A 22 -6.59 -12.43 12.28
CA LEU A 22 -7.06 -11.09 11.92
C LEU A 22 -6.38 -9.98 12.73
N THR A 23 -5.12 -10.19 13.09
CA THR A 23 -4.26 -9.26 13.85
C THR A 23 -3.08 -8.74 13.01
N PRO A 24 -2.47 -7.61 13.40
CA PRO A 24 -1.26 -7.13 12.74
C PRO A 24 -0.10 -8.14 12.83
N ARG A 25 0.69 -8.25 11.75
CA ARG A 25 1.96 -8.99 11.73
C ARG A 25 3.09 -8.10 12.25
N TRP A 26 3.21 -8.00 13.57
CA TRP A 26 4.14 -7.08 14.24
C TRP A 26 5.60 -7.22 13.78
N ALA A 27 6.12 -8.44 13.62
CA ALA A 27 7.49 -8.66 13.18
C ALA A 27 7.76 -8.04 11.80
N PHE A 28 6.82 -8.17 10.87
CA PHE A 28 6.93 -7.57 9.54
C PHE A 28 6.87 -6.04 9.61
N ILE A 29 5.93 -5.48 10.37
CA ILE A 29 5.78 -4.02 10.53
C ILE A 29 7.04 -3.41 11.17
N GLN A 30 7.64 -4.08 12.16
CA GLN A 30 8.89 -3.65 12.78
C GLN A 30 10.04 -3.61 11.77
N GLN A 31 10.24 -4.70 11.02
CA GLN A 31 11.32 -4.74 10.03
C GLN A 31 11.13 -3.67 8.94
N LEU A 32 9.91 -3.57 8.40
CA LEU A 32 9.56 -2.57 7.41
C LEU A 32 9.88 -1.15 7.87
N LEU A 33 9.47 -0.78 9.09
CA LEU A 33 9.69 0.58 9.58
C LEU A 33 11.13 0.82 10.02
N SER A 34 11.90 -0.24 10.34
CA SER A 34 13.35 -0.16 10.46
C SER A 34 13.99 0.20 9.12
N ASP A 35 13.61 -0.48 8.04
CA ASP A 35 14.12 -0.20 6.70
C ASP A 35 13.74 1.22 6.25
N VAL A 36 12.51 1.67 6.57
CA VAL A 36 12.06 3.05 6.31
C VAL A 36 12.87 4.07 7.10
N LYS A 37 13.22 3.78 8.37
CA LYS A 37 14.09 4.64 9.17
C LYS A 37 15.46 4.76 8.52
N ASP A 38 16.05 3.67 8.06
CA ASP A 38 17.38 3.68 7.44
C ASP A 38 17.37 4.47 6.12
N LEU A 39 16.37 4.24 5.25
CA LEU A 39 16.18 5.03 4.02
C LEU A 39 16.02 6.53 4.32
N ARG A 40 15.27 6.87 5.37
CA ARG A 40 15.14 8.28 5.79
C ARG A 40 16.46 8.85 6.30
N GLY A 41 17.27 8.05 6.99
CA GLY A 41 18.63 8.39 7.40
C GLY A 41 19.54 8.72 6.21
N ASP A 42 19.34 8.03 5.09
CA ASP A 42 20.03 8.26 3.82
C ASP A 42 19.48 9.46 3.02
N GLY A 43 18.47 10.17 3.56
CA GLY A 43 17.90 11.38 2.96
C GLY A 43 16.75 11.12 1.97
N TYR A 44 16.19 9.91 1.93
CA TYR A 44 15.03 9.61 1.10
C TYR A 44 13.72 10.10 1.74
N GLU A 45 12.84 10.62 0.90
CA GLU A 45 11.43 10.88 1.24
C GLU A 45 10.61 9.61 0.96
N VAL A 46 10.17 8.92 2.01
CA VAL A 46 9.46 7.63 1.88
C VAL A 46 7.96 7.81 2.10
N LEU A 47 7.15 7.20 1.23
CA LEU A 47 5.71 7.04 1.38
C LEU A 47 5.35 5.56 1.39
N ILE A 48 4.32 5.21 2.15
CA ILE A 48 3.82 3.84 2.21
C ILE A 48 2.40 3.82 1.65
N CYS A 49 2.16 3.00 0.63
CA CYS A 49 0.83 2.64 0.14
C CYS A 49 0.42 1.31 0.80
N SER A 50 -0.41 1.38 1.83
CA SER A 50 -0.75 0.22 2.66
C SER A 50 -2.05 -0.41 2.22
N SER A 51 -2.18 -1.72 2.43
CA SER A 51 -3.45 -2.46 2.44
C SER A 51 -3.77 -2.95 3.86
N GLY A 52 -4.73 -3.86 4.01
CA GLY A 52 -4.91 -4.67 5.22
C GLY A 52 -5.93 -4.14 6.24
N ALA A 53 -6.45 -2.93 6.05
CA ALA A 53 -7.48 -2.37 6.94
C ALA A 53 -8.73 -3.27 7.02
N VAL A 54 -9.26 -3.73 5.89
CA VAL A 54 -10.42 -4.65 5.87
C VAL A 54 -10.12 -5.91 6.69
N ALA A 55 -9.00 -6.59 6.43
CA ALA A 55 -8.64 -7.83 7.11
C ALA A 55 -8.57 -7.66 8.64
N LEU A 56 -8.00 -6.55 9.11
CA LEU A 56 -7.87 -6.26 10.54
C LEU A 56 -9.21 -5.87 11.20
N GLY A 57 -10.20 -5.45 10.44
CA GLY A 57 -11.50 -5.04 10.96
C GLY A 57 -12.60 -6.10 10.89
N LEU A 58 -12.41 -7.18 10.12
CA LEU A 58 -13.41 -8.24 9.94
C LEU A 58 -13.84 -8.86 11.27
N SER A 59 -12.88 -9.19 12.14
CA SER A 59 -13.17 -9.73 13.48
C SER A 59 -13.98 -8.77 14.34
N THR A 60 -13.80 -7.46 14.16
CA THR A 60 -14.48 -6.42 14.93
C THR A 60 -15.97 -6.36 14.61
N ILE A 61 -16.34 -6.65 13.35
CA ILE A 61 -17.73 -6.66 12.91
C ILE A 61 -18.37 -8.05 12.93
N GLY A 62 -17.62 -9.08 13.34
CA GLY A 62 -18.11 -10.46 13.43
C GLY A 62 -18.18 -11.21 12.10
N GLU A 63 -17.39 -10.81 11.11
CA GLU A 63 -17.38 -11.39 9.76
C GLU A 63 -16.04 -12.07 9.42
N THR A 64 -16.06 -12.86 8.36
CA THR A 64 -14.87 -13.54 7.81
C THR A 64 -14.62 -13.10 6.36
N PRO A 65 -13.40 -13.28 5.81
CA PRO A 65 -13.13 -12.97 4.42
C PRO A 65 -14.08 -13.66 3.43
N GLU A 66 -14.52 -14.88 3.77
CA GLU A 66 -15.39 -15.72 2.94
C GLU A 66 -16.86 -15.28 2.97
N THR A 67 -17.32 -14.67 4.07
CA THR A 67 -18.71 -14.27 4.28
C THR A 67 -18.97 -12.79 3.99
N ALA A 68 -17.95 -11.94 4.07
CA ALA A 68 -18.09 -10.50 4.01
C ALA A 68 -18.54 -9.99 2.63
N GLY A 69 -19.72 -9.37 2.59
CA GLY A 69 -20.19 -8.60 1.44
C GLY A 69 -19.56 -7.21 1.37
N LEU A 70 -19.94 -6.42 0.36
CA LEU A 70 -19.41 -5.06 0.19
C LEU A 70 -19.59 -4.18 1.43
N ARG A 71 -20.79 -4.19 2.04
CA ARG A 71 -21.10 -3.37 3.22
C ARG A 71 -20.26 -3.79 4.43
N ASP A 72 -20.04 -5.09 4.58
CA ASP A 72 -19.21 -5.63 5.65
C ASP A 72 -17.75 -5.24 5.45
N LYS A 73 -17.23 -5.31 4.23
CA LYS A 73 -15.87 -4.85 3.93
C LYS A 73 -15.69 -3.35 4.18
N GLN A 74 -16.69 -2.52 3.86
CA GLN A 74 -16.66 -1.08 4.16
C GLN A 74 -16.64 -0.83 5.68
N ALA A 75 -17.49 -1.52 6.43
CA ALA A 75 -17.52 -1.43 7.90
C ALA A 75 -16.21 -1.95 8.52
N ALA A 76 -15.69 -3.08 8.04
CA ALA A 76 -14.42 -3.64 8.45
C ALA A 76 -13.26 -2.69 8.15
N ALA A 77 -13.22 -2.04 6.98
CA ALA A 77 -12.19 -1.04 6.69
C ALA A 77 -12.22 0.13 7.68
N ALA A 78 -13.41 0.64 8.01
CA ALA A 78 -13.59 1.69 9.00
C ALA A 78 -13.10 1.26 10.40
N CYS A 79 -13.33 0.01 10.80
CA CYS A 79 -12.85 -0.55 12.07
C CYS A 79 -11.34 -0.83 12.07
N GLY A 80 -10.80 -1.36 10.97
CA GLY A 80 -9.43 -1.86 10.90
C GLY A 80 -8.39 -0.81 10.54
N MET A 81 -8.77 0.30 9.89
CA MET A 81 -7.82 1.38 9.59
C MET A 81 -7.23 2.03 10.86
N PRO A 82 -8.00 2.32 11.93
CA PRO A 82 -7.44 2.72 13.22
C PRO A 82 -6.45 1.70 13.81
N ILE A 83 -6.75 0.40 13.70
CA ILE A 83 -5.89 -0.68 14.19
C ILE A 83 -4.54 -0.67 13.44
N LEU A 84 -4.60 -0.59 12.11
CA LEU A 84 -3.42 -0.54 11.24
C LEU A 84 -2.56 0.68 11.52
N LEU A 85 -3.16 1.87 11.61
CA LEU A 85 -2.44 3.11 11.90
C LEU A 85 -1.81 3.09 13.28
N ASN A 86 -2.51 2.54 14.28
CA ASN A 86 -1.95 2.40 15.61
C ASN A 86 -0.72 1.48 15.61
N ALA A 87 -0.75 0.37 14.85
CA ALA A 87 0.39 -0.52 14.71
C ALA A 87 1.59 0.19 14.07
N TYR A 88 1.39 0.90 12.95
CA TYR A 88 2.44 1.70 12.34
C TYR A 88 2.95 2.80 13.28
N LYS A 89 2.06 3.52 13.96
CA LYS A 89 2.41 4.67 14.81
C LYS A 89 3.29 4.25 15.99
N GLN A 90 2.97 3.13 16.64
CA GLN A 90 3.75 2.63 17.77
C GLN A 90 5.20 2.34 17.36
N VAL A 91 5.38 1.61 16.26
CA VAL A 91 6.70 1.23 15.76
C VAL A 91 7.46 2.44 15.19
N ALA A 92 6.78 3.32 14.44
CA ALA A 92 7.42 4.53 13.91
C ALA A 92 7.92 5.45 15.03
N HIS A 93 7.13 5.56 16.11
CA HIS A 93 7.51 6.31 17.30
C HIS A 93 8.75 5.72 17.98
N GLU A 94 8.87 4.40 18.07
CA GLU A 94 10.08 3.73 18.57
C GLU A 94 11.32 4.08 17.73
N PHE A 95 11.16 4.20 16.41
CA PHE A 95 12.23 4.62 15.50
C PHE A 95 12.41 6.14 15.36
N GLY A 96 11.66 6.94 16.12
CA GLY A 96 11.84 8.40 16.19
C GLY A 96 11.32 9.18 14.99
N PHE A 97 10.33 8.67 14.26
CA PHE A 97 9.67 9.43 13.20
C PHE A 97 8.14 9.35 13.27
N ASP A 98 7.50 10.34 12.67
CA ASP A 98 6.04 10.42 12.62
C ASP A 98 5.47 9.90 11.30
N ILE A 99 4.24 9.40 11.40
CA ILE A 99 3.40 9.02 10.27
C ILE A 99 2.18 9.92 10.16
N ALA A 100 1.58 9.99 8.97
CA ALA A 100 0.29 10.64 8.76
C ALA A 100 -0.60 9.82 7.83
N GLN A 101 -1.88 9.70 8.18
CA GLN A 101 -2.87 9.03 7.34
C GLN A 101 -3.24 9.90 6.13
N VAL A 102 -3.33 9.27 4.96
CA VAL A 102 -3.93 9.85 3.76
C VAL A 102 -4.89 8.82 3.17
N LEU A 103 -6.19 9.12 3.17
CA LEU A 103 -7.20 8.29 2.53
C LEU A 103 -7.62 8.93 1.21
N VAL A 104 -7.63 8.12 0.15
CA VAL A 104 -7.98 8.56 -1.21
C VAL A 104 -8.77 7.46 -1.90
N THR A 105 -9.59 7.81 -2.87
CA THR A 105 -10.13 6.86 -3.85
C THR A 105 -9.38 7.02 -5.17
N LEU A 106 -9.40 6.01 -6.05
CA LEU A 106 -8.87 6.17 -7.41
C LEU A 106 -9.46 7.39 -8.13
N ARG A 107 -10.76 7.65 -7.95
CA ARG A 107 -11.46 8.82 -8.53
C ARG A 107 -10.91 10.16 -8.02
N ASP A 108 -10.43 10.22 -6.77
CA ASP A 108 -9.81 11.43 -6.23
C ASP A 108 -8.49 11.77 -6.93
N LEU A 109 -7.81 10.76 -7.48
CA LEU A 109 -6.57 10.94 -8.24
C LEU A 109 -6.82 11.26 -9.72
N GLU A 110 -8.03 11.05 -10.22
CA GLU A 110 -8.46 11.40 -11.58
C GLU A 110 -9.10 12.79 -11.65
N ASP A 111 -9.76 13.24 -10.58
CA ASP A 111 -10.24 14.62 -10.46
C ASP A 111 -9.07 15.60 -10.23
N ARG A 112 -8.90 16.55 -11.15
CA ARG A 112 -7.78 17.51 -11.12
C ARG A 112 -7.68 18.29 -9.81
N ARG A 113 -8.82 18.72 -9.23
CA ARG A 113 -8.82 19.55 -8.04
C ARG A 113 -8.45 18.73 -6.81
N ARG A 114 -9.06 17.55 -6.66
CA ARG A 114 -8.76 16.62 -5.57
C ARG A 114 -7.32 16.12 -5.64
N PHE A 115 -6.85 15.76 -6.84
CA PHE A 115 -5.45 15.41 -7.09
C PHE A 115 -4.48 16.49 -6.59
N LEU A 116 -4.69 17.76 -6.95
CA LEU A 116 -3.81 18.85 -6.53
C LEU A 116 -3.83 19.06 -5.01
N ASN A 117 -5.00 18.94 -4.38
CA ASN A 117 -5.11 19.05 -2.92
C ASN A 117 -4.38 17.92 -2.21
N THR A 118 -4.60 16.67 -2.63
CA THR A 118 -3.89 15.49 -2.09
C THR A 118 -2.39 15.64 -2.26
N LYS A 119 -1.94 16.02 -3.46
CA LYS A 119 -0.52 16.26 -3.76
C LYS A 119 0.09 17.31 -2.83
N ASN A 120 -0.60 18.44 -2.62
CA ASN A 120 -0.12 19.52 -1.76
C ASN A 120 0.02 19.05 -0.31
N THR A 121 -0.98 18.32 0.21
CA THR A 121 -0.94 17.74 1.56
C THR A 121 0.23 16.77 1.71
N VAL A 122 0.35 15.81 0.79
CA VAL A 122 1.44 14.82 0.79
C VAL A 122 2.80 15.52 0.72
N HIS A 123 2.96 16.52 -0.14
CA HIS A 123 4.22 17.25 -0.24
C HIS A 123 4.55 18.00 1.05
N ARG A 124 3.56 18.63 1.69
CA ARG A 124 3.76 19.32 2.96
C ARG A 124 4.14 18.36 4.09
N LEU A 125 3.57 17.15 4.13
CA LEU A 125 3.92 16.10 5.08
C LEU A 125 5.39 15.67 4.91
N LEU A 126 5.82 15.41 3.68
CA LEU A 126 7.20 15.04 3.38
C LEU A 126 8.19 16.16 3.77
N GLN A 127 7.85 17.43 3.49
CA GLN A 127 8.64 18.58 3.93
C GLN A 127 8.72 18.71 5.47
N ALA A 128 7.73 18.21 6.20
CA ALA A 128 7.79 18.12 7.67
C ALA A 128 8.60 16.92 8.17
N GLY A 129 9.12 16.07 7.28
CA GLY A 129 9.75 14.81 7.64
C GLY A 129 8.73 13.77 8.15
N ILE A 130 7.45 13.86 7.78
CA ILE A 130 6.43 12.89 8.19
C ILE A 130 6.23 11.87 7.07
N THR A 131 6.24 10.57 7.40
CA THR A 131 5.99 9.47 6.44
C THR A 131 4.48 9.33 6.18
N PRO A 132 3.97 9.62 4.97
CA PRO A 132 2.56 9.41 4.65
C PRO A 132 2.25 7.91 4.53
N ILE A 133 1.17 7.48 5.17
CA ILE A 133 0.54 6.17 5.00
C ILE A 133 -0.72 6.39 4.16
N VAL A 134 -0.60 6.13 2.87
CA VAL A 134 -1.68 6.24 1.89
C VAL A 134 -2.43 4.91 1.81
N ASN A 135 -3.76 4.95 1.86
CA ASN A 135 -4.61 3.78 1.65
C ASN A 135 -5.87 4.20 0.88
N GLU A 136 -6.53 3.24 0.25
CA GLU A 136 -7.83 3.46 -0.34
C GLU A 136 -8.87 3.79 0.75
N ASN A 137 -9.77 4.73 0.45
CA ASN A 137 -10.90 5.03 1.32
C ASN A 137 -12.03 4.02 1.09
N ASP A 138 -11.78 2.79 1.50
CA ASP A 138 -12.70 1.65 1.33
C ASP A 138 -14.11 1.96 1.87
N SER A 139 -14.22 2.70 2.97
CA SER A 139 -15.48 3.07 3.62
C SER A 139 -16.48 3.82 2.72
N ILE A 140 -16.00 4.47 1.65
CA ILE A 140 -16.84 5.21 0.68
C ILE A 140 -16.67 4.70 -0.75
N THR A 141 -15.84 3.69 -0.96
CA THR A 141 -15.59 3.13 -2.29
C THR A 141 -16.69 2.14 -2.62
N THR A 142 -17.36 2.38 -3.75
CA THR A 142 -18.51 1.57 -4.19
C THR A 142 -18.15 0.51 -5.23
N GLU A 143 -16.93 0.57 -5.75
CA GLU A 143 -16.37 -0.51 -6.57
C GLU A 143 -16.06 -1.68 -5.64
N GLU A 144 -16.30 -2.91 -6.10
CA GLU A 144 -15.89 -4.08 -5.32
C GLU A 144 -14.41 -3.93 -5.00
N ILE A 145 -14.04 -4.06 -3.72
CA ILE A 145 -12.64 -4.03 -3.29
C ILE A 145 -11.94 -5.19 -4.00
N ARG A 146 -11.19 -4.88 -5.06
CA ARG A 146 -10.54 -5.88 -5.91
C ARG A 146 -9.10 -6.07 -5.48
N VAL A 147 -8.63 -7.30 -5.68
CA VAL A 147 -7.21 -7.62 -5.58
C VAL A 147 -6.47 -6.80 -6.64
N GLY A 148 -5.48 -6.01 -6.23
CA GLY A 148 -4.66 -5.19 -7.13
C GLY A 148 -5.03 -3.70 -7.20
N ASP A 149 -6.11 -3.26 -6.55
CA ASP A 149 -6.49 -1.84 -6.54
C ASP A 149 -5.41 -0.97 -5.88
N ASN A 150 -4.80 -1.48 -4.81
CA ASN A 150 -3.70 -0.80 -4.14
C ASN A 150 -2.39 -0.77 -4.97
N ASP A 151 -2.21 -1.65 -5.96
CA ASP A 151 -1.06 -1.56 -6.89
C ASP A 151 -1.25 -0.39 -7.87
N ARG A 152 -2.48 -0.25 -8.41
CA ARG A 152 -2.85 0.91 -9.25
C ARG A 152 -2.79 2.20 -8.47
N LEU A 153 -3.31 2.21 -7.24
CA LEU A 153 -3.24 3.35 -6.34
C LEU A 153 -1.78 3.75 -6.08
N ALA A 154 -0.92 2.78 -5.74
CA ALA A 154 0.49 3.04 -5.49
C ALA A 154 1.21 3.61 -6.72
N ALA A 155 0.91 3.11 -7.92
CA ALA A 155 1.44 3.66 -9.17
C ALA A 155 0.98 5.11 -9.41
N LYS A 156 -0.30 5.42 -9.18
CA LYS A 156 -0.83 6.78 -9.29
C LYS A 156 -0.24 7.72 -8.24
N VAL A 157 -0.03 7.24 -7.01
CA VAL A 157 0.62 8.00 -5.93
C VAL A 157 2.08 8.27 -6.27
N ALA A 158 2.82 7.26 -6.75
CA ALA A 158 4.19 7.40 -7.22
C ALA A 158 4.30 8.45 -8.34
N GLN A 159 3.39 8.43 -9.31
CA GLN A 159 3.30 9.46 -10.34
C GLN A 159 2.99 10.85 -9.76
N MET A 160 2.02 10.95 -8.85
CA MET A 160 1.60 12.21 -8.21
C MET A 160 2.76 12.91 -7.50
N VAL A 161 3.56 12.15 -6.76
CA VAL A 161 4.71 12.65 -5.99
C VAL A 161 6.00 12.66 -6.79
N GLN A 162 5.99 12.22 -8.05
CA GLN A 162 7.17 12.09 -8.90
C GLN A 162 8.27 11.24 -8.23
N ALA A 163 7.87 10.08 -7.70
CA ALA A 163 8.78 9.12 -7.10
C ALA A 163 9.79 8.60 -8.13
N GLU A 164 11.01 8.36 -7.68
CA GLU A 164 12.06 7.72 -8.49
C GLU A 164 11.91 6.20 -8.49
N THR A 165 11.29 5.66 -7.45
CA THR A 165 11.10 4.22 -7.28
C THR A 165 9.76 3.92 -6.65
N LEU A 166 9.04 2.95 -7.23
CA LEU A 166 7.91 2.26 -6.64
C LEU A 166 8.37 0.84 -6.30
N VAL A 167 8.37 0.49 -5.02
CA VAL A 167 8.67 -0.86 -4.53
C VAL A 167 7.35 -1.54 -4.20
N ILE A 168 7.08 -2.70 -4.80
CA ILE A 168 5.89 -3.50 -4.52
C ILE A 168 6.32 -4.70 -3.68
N LEU A 169 5.98 -4.68 -2.39
CA LEU A 169 6.19 -5.82 -1.50
C LEU A 169 4.99 -6.77 -1.63
N THR A 170 5.28 -7.99 -2.09
CA THR A 170 4.29 -9.03 -2.37
C THR A 170 4.76 -10.37 -1.79
N CYS A 171 3.86 -11.35 -1.75
CA CYS A 171 4.13 -12.71 -1.24
C CYS A 171 4.72 -13.65 -2.31
N VAL A 172 4.92 -13.16 -3.53
CA VAL A 172 5.66 -13.85 -4.59
C VAL A 172 7.02 -13.20 -4.74
N ASP A 173 8.04 -13.95 -5.16
CA ASP A 173 9.41 -13.41 -5.25
C ASP A 173 9.57 -12.37 -6.36
N GLY A 174 8.67 -12.37 -7.35
CA GLY A 174 8.67 -11.42 -8.44
C GLY A 174 7.87 -11.92 -9.64
N LEU A 175 8.23 -11.41 -10.82
CA LEU A 175 7.66 -11.85 -12.08
C LEU A 175 8.36 -13.12 -12.55
N TYR A 176 7.60 -14.14 -12.95
CA TYR A 176 8.14 -15.36 -13.54
C TYR A 176 7.78 -15.45 -15.03
N THR A 177 8.57 -16.20 -15.80
CA THR A 177 8.32 -16.44 -17.23
C THR A 177 7.05 -17.24 -17.52
N ARG A 178 6.51 -17.93 -16.51
CA ARG A 178 5.24 -18.68 -16.47
C ARG A 178 4.79 -18.86 -15.02
N ASP A 179 3.72 -19.60 -14.77
CA ASP A 179 3.30 -19.93 -13.40
C ASP A 179 4.46 -20.58 -12.62
N PRO A 180 4.84 -20.04 -11.44
CA PRO A 180 5.99 -20.54 -10.67
C PRO A 180 5.83 -21.99 -10.18
N SER A 181 4.61 -22.55 -10.19
CA SER A 181 4.36 -23.96 -9.90
C SER A 181 4.69 -24.90 -11.07
N GLU A 182 4.86 -24.37 -12.28
CA GLU A 182 5.17 -25.15 -13.47
C GLU A 182 6.68 -25.44 -13.62
N PRO A 183 7.06 -26.64 -14.12
CA PRO A 183 8.45 -26.93 -14.43
C PRO A 183 9.06 -25.93 -15.44
N GLY A 184 10.27 -25.45 -15.10
CA GLY A 184 11.01 -24.51 -15.93
C GLY A 184 10.54 -23.06 -15.84
N ALA A 185 9.78 -22.69 -14.81
CA ALA A 185 9.55 -21.29 -14.46
C ALA A 185 10.85 -20.64 -13.97
N GLU A 186 11.19 -19.49 -14.55
CA GLU A 186 12.39 -18.73 -14.22
C GLU A 186 11.98 -17.32 -13.75
N LEU A 187 12.67 -16.81 -12.72
CA LEU A 187 12.46 -15.46 -12.22
C LEU A 187 12.99 -14.45 -13.25
N VAL A 188 12.16 -13.49 -13.61
CA VAL A 188 12.51 -12.40 -14.51
C VAL A 188 13.12 -11.26 -13.69
N GLU A 189 14.44 -11.13 -13.74
CA GLU A 189 15.18 -10.12 -12.96
C GLU A 189 14.95 -8.68 -13.46
N THR A 190 14.72 -8.49 -14.76
CA THR A 190 14.53 -7.15 -15.34
C THR A 190 13.60 -7.19 -16.55
N VAL A 191 12.63 -6.29 -16.55
CA VAL A 191 11.75 -6.01 -17.69
C VAL A 191 11.90 -4.54 -18.05
N ASN A 192 12.32 -4.27 -19.28
CA ASN A 192 12.50 -2.89 -19.77
C ASN A 192 11.24 -2.35 -20.47
N ASP A 193 10.44 -3.24 -21.06
CA ASP A 193 9.19 -2.90 -21.72
C ASP A 193 8.10 -3.87 -21.29
N VAL A 194 7.06 -3.34 -20.64
CA VAL A 194 5.93 -4.14 -20.16
C VAL A 194 4.87 -4.35 -21.25
N THR A 195 5.01 -3.76 -22.43
CA THR A 195 4.03 -3.79 -23.53
C THR A 195 3.67 -5.22 -23.93
N GLU A 196 4.67 -6.11 -23.96
CA GLU A 196 4.48 -7.54 -24.29
C GLU A 196 3.64 -8.28 -23.23
N PHE A 197 3.63 -7.78 -22.00
CA PHE A 197 2.88 -8.36 -20.88
C PHE A 197 1.51 -7.70 -20.68
N LEU A 198 1.21 -6.58 -21.38
CA LEU A 198 -0.07 -5.89 -21.25
C LEU A 198 -1.26 -6.74 -21.71
N GLU A 199 -1.09 -7.61 -22.72
CA GLU A 199 -2.17 -8.51 -23.17
C GLU A 199 -2.63 -9.44 -22.03
N VAL A 200 -1.71 -9.89 -21.17
CA VAL A 200 -2.02 -10.80 -20.05
C VAL A 200 -2.84 -10.07 -18.97
N THR A 201 -2.70 -8.74 -18.85
CA THR A 201 -3.45 -7.91 -17.89
C THR A 201 -4.93 -7.71 -18.25
N LYS A 202 -5.36 -8.14 -19.45
CA LYS A 202 -6.77 -8.11 -19.87
C LYS A 202 -7.58 -9.30 -19.33
N GLY A 203 -6.90 -10.33 -18.83
CA GLY A 203 -7.53 -11.41 -18.09
C GLY A 203 -7.88 -10.96 -16.68
N VAL A 204 -9.09 -11.29 -16.22
CA VAL A 204 -9.47 -11.14 -14.81
C VAL A 204 -8.89 -12.34 -14.07
N SER A 205 -7.95 -12.09 -13.14
CA SER A 205 -7.59 -13.09 -12.11
C SER A 205 -8.62 -13.11 -11.01
#